data_AF-A0A380CQD4-F1
#
_entry.id   AF-A0A380CQD4-F1
#
_cell.length_a   1.000
_cell.length_b   1.000
_cell.length_c   1.000
_cell.angle_alpha   90.00
_cell.angle_beta   90.00
_cell.angle_gamma   90.00
#
_symmetry.space_group_name_H-M   'P 1'
#
loop_
_entity.id
_entity.type
_entity.pdbx_description
1 polymer ?
#
loop_
_entity_poly.entity_id
_entity_poly.type
_entity_poly.pdbx_seq_one_letter_code
_entity_poly.pdbx_strand_id
1 'polypeptide(L)'
;MPYVQQETKTWTQYFSITRPPVYTGLLFLEDSYKELRKPAKVKDAIVNNWQDQHGTERDLQSRKFETRTLTIPVMIEGNNETDFSIKHQTFFDFIVYAGYFDLKVQRTGRIYKLVYSDVSDYKDYYDHCTFNLILFDDYPQLKTPYA
;
A
#
# COMPACT_ATOMS: atom_id res chain seq x y z
N MET A 1 33.57 -60.25 11.70
CA MET A 1 33.31 -59.07 10.86
C MET A 1 32.25 -58.23 11.56
N PRO A 2 32.57 -57.05 12.11
CA PRO A 2 31.61 -56.26 12.87
C PRO A 2 30.80 -55.30 11.99
N TYR A 3 29.55 -55.11 12.38
CA TYR A 3 28.51 -54.28 11.79
C TYR A 3 28.82 -52.78 11.99
N VAL A 4 28.98 -52.03 10.90
CA VAL A 4 29.18 -50.56 10.93
C VAL A 4 27.81 -49.89 10.98
N GLN A 5 27.59 -49.09 12.02
CA GLN A 5 26.35 -48.32 12.19
C GLN A 5 26.22 -47.27 11.08
N GLN A 6 25.10 -47.27 10.37
CA GLN A 6 24.75 -46.22 9.43
C GLN A 6 24.26 -45.00 10.22
N GLU A 7 25.08 -43.95 10.24
CA GLU A 7 24.67 -42.65 10.76
C GLU A 7 23.58 -42.07 9.85
N THR A 8 22.40 -41.85 10.43
CA THR A 8 21.27 -41.19 9.77
C THR A 8 21.65 -39.75 9.44
N LYS A 9 21.88 -39.48 8.15
CA LYS A 9 21.96 -38.10 7.61
C LYS A 9 20.63 -37.40 7.84
N THR A 10 20.57 -36.57 8.87
CA THR A 10 19.50 -35.61 9.09
C THR A 10 19.65 -34.47 8.07
N TRP A 11 18.62 -34.26 7.25
CA TRP A 11 18.52 -33.11 6.35
C TRP A 11 18.14 -31.88 7.17
N THR A 12 19.10 -31.23 7.83
CA THR A 12 18.85 -29.92 8.43
C THR A 12 19.01 -28.85 7.36
N GLN A 13 17.85 -28.42 6.89
CA GLN A 13 17.57 -27.39 5.91
C GLN A 13 18.13 -26.03 6.40
N TYR A 14 19.36 -25.69 6.01
CA TYR A 14 19.91 -24.34 6.16
C TYR A 14 19.58 -23.50 4.91
N PHE A 15 18.31 -23.13 4.77
CA PHE A 15 17.94 -21.99 3.93
C PHE A 15 17.34 -20.93 4.84
N SER A 16 18.19 -20.22 5.59
CA SER A 16 17.78 -18.90 6.07
C SER A 16 17.72 -17.99 4.85
N ILE A 17 16.52 -17.84 4.28
CA ILE A 17 16.27 -16.77 3.31
C ILE A 17 16.29 -15.47 4.13
N THR A 18 17.49 -14.96 4.41
CA THR A 18 17.64 -13.53 4.69
C THR A 18 17.35 -12.87 3.34
N ARG A 19 16.07 -12.68 3.01
CA ARG A 19 15.64 -11.99 1.78
C ARG A 19 16.44 -10.68 1.82
N PRO A 20 17.44 -10.46 0.93
CA PRO A 20 18.04 -9.14 0.82
C PRO A 20 16.89 -8.15 0.59
N PRO A 21 17.02 -6.85 0.93
CA PRO A 21 15.99 -5.88 0.58
C PRO A 21 15.80 -5.96 -0.93
N VAL A 22 14.76 -6.68 -1.36
CA VAL A 22 14.43 -6.84 -2.76
C VAL A 22 13.88 -5.48 -3.14
N TYR A 23 14.70 -4.70 -3.86
CA TYR A 23 14.21 -3.52 -4.54
C TYR A 23 13.11 -4.01 -5.48
N THR A 24 11.85 -3.77 -5.11
CA THR A 24 10.67 -4.24 -5.85
C THR A 24 10.53 -3.60 -7.23
N GLY A 25 11.50 -2.78 -7.67
CA GLY A 25 11.45 -2.07 -8.95
C GLY A 25 10.22 -1.17 -9.07
N LEU A 26 9.60 -0.82 -7.93
CA LEU A 26 8.33 -0.12 -7.90
C LEU A 26 8.53 1.37 -8.11
N LEU A 27 7.85 1.89 -9.11
CA LEU A 27 7.88 3.28 -9.52
C LEU A 27 6.47 3.86 -9.39
N PHE A 28 6.34 4.99 -8.69
CA PHE A 28 5.09 5.74 -8.62
C PHE A 28 4.97 6.63 -9.84
N LEU A 29 3.89 6.48 -10.61
CA LEU A 29 3.62 7.33 -11.76
C LEU A 29 3.17 8.74 -11.29
N GLU A 30 3.32 9.75 -12.15
CA GLU A 30 3.12 11.16 -11.78
C GLU A 30 1.74 11.43 -11.15
N ASP A 31 0.71 10.74 -11.63
CA ASP A 31 -0.67 10.87 -11.15
C ASP A 31 -0.87 10.33 -9.72
N SER A 32 0.03 9.47 -9.22
CA SER A 32 0.01 8.99 -7.82
C SER A 32 0.01 10.13 -6.82
N TYR A 33 0.80 11.18 -7.09
CA TYR A 33 0.90 12.31 -6.18
C TYR A 33 -0.35 13.17 -6.16
N LYS A 34 -1.11 13.19 -7.27
CA LYS A 34 -2.38 13.92 -7.35
C LYS A 34 -3.40 13.28 -6.42
N GLU A 35 -3.52 11.96 -6.47
CA GLU A 35 -4.44 11.19 -5.61
C GLU A 35 -4.07 11.30 -4.12
N LEU A 36 -2.78 11.20 -3.80
CA LEU A 36 -2.29 11.35 -2.42
C LEU A 36 -2.56 12.74 -1.82
N ARG A 37 -2.61 13.78 -2.65
CA ARG A 37 -2.89 15.16 -2.22
C ARG A 37 -4.37 15.48 -2.07
N LYS A 38 -5.28 14.66 -2.61
CA LYS A 38 -6.72 14.90 -2.47
C LYS A 38 -7.13 14.77 -0.99
N PRO A 39 -7.84 15.77 -0.44
CA PRO A 39 -8.34 15.70 0.92
C PRO A 39 -9.42 14.61 1.04
N ALA A 40 -9.45 13.92 2.18
CA ALA A 40 -10.54 13.00 2.49
C ALA A 40 -11.87 13.76 2.59
N LYS A 41 -12.97 13.10 2.18
CA LYS A 41 -14.32 13.65 2.36
C LYS A 41 -14.63 13.73 3.85
N VAL A 42 -15.20 14.87 4.27
CA VAL A 42 -15.69 15.03 5.64
C VAL A 42 -16.94 14.18 5.76
N LYS A 43 -17.00 13.36 6.82
CA LYS A 43 -18.22 12.62 7.16
C LYS A 43 -19.35 13.60 7.40
N ASP A 44 -20.56 13.26 6.97
CA ASP A 44 -21.71 14.13 7.16
C ASP A 44 -21.81 14.58 8.61
N ALA A 45 -21.65 15.89 8.82
CA ALA A 45 -21.77 16.51 10.13
C ALA A 45 -23.24 16.54 10.55
N ILE A 46 -23.51 16.64 11.84
CA ILE A 46 -24.86 16.96 12.30
C ILE A 46 -25.22 18.34 11.73
N VAL A 47 -26.22 18.37 10.86
CA VAL A 47 -26.74 19.59 10.24
C VAL A 47 -28.02 19.97 10.97
N ASN A 48 -28.01 21.09 11.67
CA ASN A 48 -29.21 21.66 12.26
C ASN A 48 -29.83 22.62 11.24
N ASN A 49 -31.03 22.27 10.79
CA ASN A 49 -31.84 23.12 9.93
C ASN A 49 -33.04 23.61 10.73
N TRP A 50 -32.92 24.80 11.32
CA TRP A 50 -34.01 25.40 12.08
C TRP A 50 -34.95 26.15 11.14
N GLN A 51 -36.26 25.89 11.27
CA GLN A 51 -37.29 26.44 10.40
C GLN A 51 -37.34 27.98 10.42
N ASP A 52 -36.90 28.59 11.52
CA ASP A 52 -36.94 30.04 11.75
C ASP A 52 -35.64 30.77 11.35
N GLN A 53 -34.64 30.05 10.82
CA GLN A 53 -33.36 30.64 10.41
C GLN A 53 -33.06 30.38 8.94
N HIS A 54 -32.39 31.34 8.30
CA HIS A 54 -31.88 31.14 6.95
C HIS A 54 -30.63 30.28 6.97
N GLY A 55 -30.68 29.17 6.25
CA GLY A 55 -29.54 28.27 6.07
C GLY A 55 -29.50 27.16 7.10
N THR A 56 -28.33 26.50 7.19
CA THR A 56 -28.13 25.35 8.06
C THR A 56 -26.89 25.58 8.92
N GLU A 57 -27.02 25.33 10.22
CA GLU A 57 -25.86 25.32 11.11
C GLU A 57 -25.20 23.95 11.06
N ARG A 58 -23.86 23.94 10.91
CA ARG A 58 -23.06 22.72 10.88
C ARG A 58 -22.11 22.73 12.06
N ASP A 59 -22.07 21.65 12.83
CA ASP A 59 -21.04 21.49 13.84
C ASP A 59 -19.66 21.32 13.18
N LEU A 60 -18.78 22.29 13.38
CA LEU A 60 -17.42 22.30 12.85
C LEU A 60 -16.38 21.76 13.86
N GLN A 61 -16.76 21.55 15.12
CA GLN A 61 -15.85 21.14 16.19
C GLN A 61 -15.55 19.63 16.15
N SER A 62 -16.50 18.81 15.68
CA SER A 62 -16.39 17.34 15.67
C SER A 62 -16.18 16.72 14.28
N ARG A 63 -15.52 17.44 13.35
CA ARG A 63 -15.30 16.94 11.98
C ARG A 63 -14.49 15.64 11.98
N LYS A 64 -15.17 14.54 11.63
CA LYS A 64 -14.55 13.25 11.31
C LYS A 64 -14.50 13.10 9.80
N PHE A 65 -13.54 12.33 9.31
CA PHE A 65 -13.39 12.04 7.89
C PHE A 65 -13.97 10.66 7.58
N GLU A 66 -14.47 10.47 6.36
CA GLU A 66 -14.82 9.16 5.83
C GLU A 66 -13.56 8.42 5.40
N THR A 67 -13.61 7.07 5.40
CA THR A 67 -12.60 6.25 4.72
C THR A 67 -12.46 6.75 3.29
N ARG A 68 -11.22 7.00 2.87
CA ARG A 68 -10.94 7.36 1.48
C ARG A 68 -10.36 6.18 0.73
N THR A 69 -10.81 6.01 -0.50
CA THR A 69 -10.22 5.10 -1.47
C THR A 69 -9.22 5.87 -2.31
N LEU A 70 -7.97 5.39 -2.35
CA LEU A 70 -6.89 5.95 -3.13
C LEU A 70 -6.57 4.99 -4.27
N THR A 71 -6.52 5.52 -5.49
CA THR A 71 -6.11 4.76 -6.67
C THR A 71 -4.72 5.23 -7.06
N ILE A 72 -3.69 4.46 -6.78
CA ILE A 72 -2.29 4.86 -6.97
C ILE A 72 -1.73 4.16 -8.23
N PRO A 73 -1.52 4.89 -9.34
CA PRO A 73 -0.90 4.32 -10.54
C PRO A 73 0.58 4.03 -10.31
N VAL A 74 0.95 2.75 -10.37
CA VAL A 74 2.32 2.28 -10.15
C VAL A 74 2.81 1.44 -11.33
N MET A 75 4.13 1.33 -11.44
CA MET A 75 4.81 0.48 -12.41
C MET A 75 5.85 -0.39 -11.69
N ILE A 76 5.93 -1.66 -12.06
CA ILE A 76 7.02 -2.56 -11.63
C ILE A 76 7.92 -2.80 -12.84
N GLU A 77 9.21 -2.51 -12.69
CA GLU A 77 10.21 -2.68 -13.75
C GLU A 77 11.25 -3.75 -13.37
N GLY A 78 11.48 -4.69 -14.28
CA GLY A 78 12.53 -5.71 -14.21
C GLY A 78 13.61 -5.48 -15.25
N ASN A 79 14.86 -5.86 -14.94
CA ASN A 79 15.94 -5.79 -15.93
C ASN A 79 15.88 -6.93 -16.96
N ASN A 80 15.17 -8.01 -16.63
CA ASN A 80 14.90 -9.16 -17.47
C ASN A 80 13.60 -9.85 -16.99
N GLU A 81 13.06 -10.77 -17.79
CA GLU A 81 11.80 -11.46 -17.50
C GLU A 81 11.81 -12.19 -16.13
N THR A 82 12.92 -12.85 -15.80
CA THR A 82 13.08 -13.55 -14.51
C THR A 82 13.08 -12.59 -13.32
N ASP A 83 13.78 -11.47 -13.43
CA ASP A 83 13.85 -10.41 -12.42
C ASP A 83 12.50 -9.72 -12.25
N PHE A 84 11.81 -9.44 -13.37
CA PHE A 84 10.44 -8.94 -13.36
C PHE A 84 9.50 -9.89 -12.62
N SER A 85 9.51 -11.18 -12.94
CA SER A 85 8.67 -12.18 -12.28
C SER A 85 8.94 -12.26 -10.77
N ILE A 86 10.21 -12.20 -10.35
CA ILE A 86 10.59 -12.24 -8.92
C ILE A 86 10.13 -10.97 -8.19
N LYS A 87 10.32 -9.79 -8.79
CA LYS A 87 9.90 -8.50 -8.22
C LYS A 87 8.38 -8.40 -8.13
N HIS A 88 7.68 -8.78 -9.19
CA HIS A 88 6.23 -8.85 -9.24
C HIS A 88 5.71 -9.73 -8.09
N GLN A 89 6.16 -10.98 -8.02
CA GLN A 89 5.70 -11.90 -6.98
C GLN A 89 6.04 -11.40 -5.57
N THR A 90 7.24 -10.85 -5.36
CA THR A 90 7.65 -10.31 -4.06
C THR A 90 6.83 -9.09 -3.64
N PHE A 91 6.48 -8.22 -4.59
CA PHE A 91 5.62 -7.06 -4.31
C PHE A 91 4.20 -7.49 -3.94
N PHE A 92 3.59 -8.40 -4.72
CA PHE A 92 2.24 -8.87 -4.44
C PHE A 92 2.15 -9.66 -3.13
N ASP A 93 3.15 -10.50 -2.84
CA ASP A 93 3.29 -11.19 -1.54
C ASP A 93 3.34 -10.17 -0.39
N PHE A 94 4.16 -9.12 -0.52
CA PHE A 94 4.22 -8.07 0.48
C PHE A 94 2.88 -7.34 0.66
N ILE A 95 2.28 -6.85 -0.43
CA ILE A 95 1.11 -5.95 -0.34
C ILE A 95 -0.15 -6.68 0.15
N VAL A 96 -0.30 -7.96 -0.20
CA VAL A 96 -1.46 -8.78 0.19
C VAL A 96 -1.37 -9.21 1.66
N TYR A 97 -0.17 -9.55 2.15
CA TYR A 97 0.00 -10.05 3.53
C TYR A 97 0.37 -8.97 4.56
N ALA A 98 0.77 -7.76 4.14
CA ALA A 98 1.17 -6.69 5.06
C ALA A 98 0.03 -6.17 5.94
N GLY A 99 -1.23 -6.31 5.51
CA GLY A 99 -2.37 -5.69 6.19
C GLY A 99 -2.27 -4.15 6.13
N TYR A 100 -2.22 -3.49 7.28
CA TYR A 100 -1.97 -2.05 7.33
C TYR A 100 -0.48 -1.76 7.24
N PHE A 101 -0.09 -0.92 6.28
CA PHE A 101 1.29 -0.49 6.10
C PHE A 101 1.40 1.04 6.02
N ASP A 102 2.56 1.56 6.40
CA ASP A 102 2.84 2.99 6.37
C ASP A 102 3.56 3.38 5.07
N LEU A 103 2.85 4.07 4.19
CA LEU A 103 3.42 4.67 2.98
C LEU A 103 4.03 6.03 3.31
N LYS A 104 5.36 6.09 3.37
CA LYS A 104 6.12 7.33 3.58
C LYS A 104 6.38 8.02 2.25
N VAL A 105 5.75 9.17 2.02
CA VAL A 105 5.92 9.94 0.79
C VAL A 105 6.80 11.15 1.08
N GLN A 106 8.09 11.03 0.78
CA GLN A 106 9.10 12.07 1.02
C GLN A 106 8.72 13.42 0.37
N ARG A 107 8.20 13.37 -0.87
CA ARG A 107 7.79 14.58 -1.62
C ARG A 107 6.70 15.40 -0.92
N THR A 108 5.83 14.75 -0.14
CA THR A 108 4.77 15.43 0.62
C THR A 108 5.12 15.60 2.10
N GLY A 109 6.21 15.00 2.58
CA GLY A 109 6.57 14.97 4.00
C GLY A 109 5.51 14.31 4.87
N ARG A 110 4.76 13.34 4.32
CA ARG A 110 3.60 12.73 4.96
C ARG A 110 3.70 11.21 5.00
N ILE A 111 3.14 10.65 6.05
CA ILE A 111 2.99 9.20 6.24
C ILE A 111 1.50 8.86 6.11
N TYR A 112 1.18 7.89 5.27
CA TYR A 112 -0.19 7.41 5.07
C TYR A 112 -0.28 5.98 5.58
N LYS A 113 -1.23 5.70 6.47
CA LYS A 113 -1.51 4.35 6.92
C LYS A 113 -2.56 3.75 5.99
N LEU A 114 -2.13 2.84 5.13
CA LEU A 114 -2.93 2.32 4.02
C LEU A 114 -3.10 0.81 4.18
N VAL A 115 -4.21 0.31 3.65
CA VAL A 115 -4.45 -1.13 3.50
C VAL A 115 -4.76 -1.43 2.04
N TYR A 116 -4.20 -2.55 1.57
CA TYR A 116 -4.48 -3.05 0.23
C TYR A 116 -5.93 -3.50 0.09
N SER A 117 -6.59 -3.09 -1.00
CA SER A 117 -7.91 -3.58 -1.35
C SER A 117 -7.87 -4.40 -2.63
N ASP A 118 -7.45 -3.77 -3.73
CA ASP A 118 -7.60 -4.35 -5.05
C ASP A 118 -6.62 -3.72 -6.06
N VAL A 119 -6.58 -4.26 -7.28
CA VAL A 119 -5.84 -3.71 -8.41
C VAL A 119 -6.79 -3.50 -9.59
N SER A 120 -6.69 -2.34 -10.25
CA SER A 120 -7.38 -2.06 -11.52
C SER A 120 -6.40 -1.75 -12.64
N ASP A 121 -6.90 -1.78 -13.89
CA ASP A 121 -6.16 -1.39 -15.09
C ASP A 121 -4.78 -2.08 -15.24
N TYR A 122 -4.71 -3.37 -14.89
CA TYR A 122 -3.48 -4.15 -15.00
C TYR A 122 -3.08 -4.35 -16.47
N LYS A 123 -1.90 -3.84 -16.82
CA LYS A 123 -1.29 -4.03 -18.13
C LYS A 123 0.07 -4.68 -17.94
N ASP A 124 0.22 -5.82 -18.59
CA ASP A 124 1.44 -6.62 -18.57
C ASP A 124 2.24 -6.37 -19.85
N TYR A 125 3.55 -6.18 -19.69
CA TYR A 125 4.51 -6.12 -20.78
C TYR A 125 5.65 -7.11 -20.48
N TYR A 126 6.60 -7.22 -21.41
CA TYR A 126 7.66 -8.24 -21.31
C TYR A 126 8.64 -8.00 -20.14
N ASP A 127 8.93 -6.74 -19.85
CA ASP A 127 9.94 -6.29 -18.88
C ASP A 127 9.37 -5.41 -17.75
N HIS A 128 8.09 -5.01 -17.87
CA HIS A 128 7.42 -4.19 -16.88
C HIS A 128 5.91 -4.45 -16.84
N CYS A 129 5.26 -4.08 -15.76
CA CYS A 129 3.80 -3.96 -15.71
C CYS A 129 3.37 -2.64 -15.09
N THR A 130 2.22 -2.15 -15.54
CA THR A 130 1.60 -0.91 -15.04
C THR A 130 0.21 -1.24 -14.52
N PHE A 131 -0.14 -0.75 -13.36
CA PHE A 131 -1.46 -0.99 -12.77
C PHE A 131 -1.83 0.09 -11.75
N ASN A 132 -3.11 0.15 -11.45
CA ASN A 132 -3.68 1.04 -10.46
C ASN A 132 -3.88 0.29 -9.15
N LEU A 133 -3.12 0.67 -8.13
CA LEU A 133 -3.22 0.09 -6.80
C LEU A 133 -4.34 0.76 -6.00
N ILE A 134 -5.38 0.02 -5.66
CA ILE A 134 -6.51 0.52 -4.87
C ILE A 134 -6.21 0.27 -3.40
N LEU A 135 -6.06 1.36 -2.65
CA LEU A 135 -5.75 1.37 -1.23
C LEU A 135 -6.84 2.08 -0.44
N PHE A 136 -7.18 1.55 0.73
CA PHE A 136 -8.01 2.28 1.68
C PHE A 136 -7.17 2.98 2.73
N ASP A 137 -7.57 4.20 3.05
CA ASP A 137 -7.13 4.93 4.23
C ASP A 137 -8.34 5.10 5.15
N ASP A 138 -8.46 4.20 6.11
CA ASP A 138 -9.53 4.19 7.12
C ASP A 138 -9.33 5.26 8.19
N TYR A 139 -8.12 5.79 8.32
CA TYR A 139 -7.76 6.78 9.33
C TYR A 139 -7.13 8.02 8.71
N PRO A 140 -7.83 8.72 7.80
CA PRO A 140 -7.23 9.83 7.09
C PRO A 140 -6.97 10.99 8.06
N GLN A 141 -5.70 11.34 8.20
CA GLN A 141 -5.24 12.44 9.03
C GLN A 141 -4.74 13.61 8.17
N LEU A 142 -5.14 14.83 8.52
CA LEU A 142 -4.72 16.06 7.84
C LEU A 142 -3.22 16.39 8.04
N LYS A 143 -2.63 15.89 9.13
CA LYS A 143 -1.24 16.15 9.53
C LYS A 143 -0.59 14.85 10.02
N THR A 144 0.27 14.27 9.19
CA THR A 144 1.17 13.17 9.58
C THR A 144 2.61 13.58 9.27
N PRO A 145 3.21 14.47 10.06
CA PRO A 145 4.56 14.96 9.78
C PRO A 145 5.55 13.79 9.78
N TYR A 146 6.46 13.81 8.80
CA TYR A 146 7.66 12.98 8.82
C TYR A 146 8.48 13.36 10.06
N ALA A 147 8.60 12.43 11.02
CA ALA A 147 9.44 12.62 12.22
C ALA A 147 10.93 12.54 11.87
#